data_AF-A0A4R4PPS6-F1
#
_entry.id   AF-A0A4R4PPS6-F1
#
_cell.length_a   1.000
_cell.length_b   1.000
_cell.length_c   1.000
_cell.angle_alpha   90.00
_cell.angle_beta   90.00
_cell.angle_gamma   90.00
#
_symmetry.space_group_name_H-M   'P 1'
#
loop_
_entity.id
_entity.type
_entity.pdbx_description
1 polymer ?
#
loop_
_entity_poly.entity_id
_entity_poly.type
_entity_poly.pdbx_seq_one_letter_code
_entity_poly.pdbx_strand_id
1 'polypeptide(L)'
;MTTRTDLTLQLTDQERTGLTALAAGLRAVAESDLTEEDALVAALELALTRLIEDFEVPAPDVREQVHRARDDLRAHWIRGSATL
;
A
#
# COMPACT_ATOMS: atom_id res chain seq x y z
N MET A 1 21.91 0.11 -2.31
CA MET A 1 21.43 -1.24 -2.67
C MET A 1 20.16 -1.48 -1.89
N THR A 2 18.99 -1.44 -2.53
CA THR A 2 17.72 -1.76 -1.88
C THR A 2 17.64 -3.28 -1.74
N THR A 3 17.78 -3.79 -0.53
CA THR A 3 17.56 -5.21 -0.21
C THR A 3 16.05 -5.46 -0.25
N ARG A 4 15.53 -5.95 -1.37
CA ARG A 4 14.16 -6.48 -1.42
C ARG A 4 14.07 -7.69 -0.50
N THR A 5 13.04 -7.72 0.34
CA THR A 5 12.69 -8.88 1.15
C THR A 5 11.48 -9.53 0.50
N ASP A 6 11.61 -10.80 0.13
CA ASP A 6 10.51 -11.55 -0.46
C ASP A 6 9.59 -12.05 0.65
N LEU A 7 8.31 -11.66 0.58
CA LEU A 7 7.25 -12.18 1.44
C LEU A 7 6.30 -13.01 0.58
N THR A 8 6.06 -14.26 0.97
CA THR A 8 5.05 -15.12 0.33
C THR A 8 3.73 -14.97 1.07
N LEU A 9 2.69 -14.53 0.37
CA LEU A 9 1.33 -14.48 0.88
C LEU A 9 0.52 -15.65 0.31
N GLN A 10 -0.24 -16.31 1.17
CA GLN A 10 -1.26 -17.28 0.76
C GLN A 10 -2.60 -16.57 0.81
N LEU A 11 -3.24 -16.45 -0.35
CA LEU A 11 -4.55 -15.81 -0.50
C LEU A 11 -5.59 -16.87 -0.85
N THR A 12 -6.78 -16.71 -0.29
CA THR A 12 -7.98 -17.38 -0.78
C THR A 12 -8.34 -16.86 -2.18
N ASP A 13 -9.18 -17.61 -2.90
CA ASP A 13 -9.67 -17.19 -4.22
C ASP A 13 -10.44 -15.86 -4.14
N GLN A 14 -11.16 -15.62 -3.04
CA GLN A 14 -11.88 -14.37 -2.81
C GLN A 14 -10.93 -13.19 -2.60
N GLU A 15 -9.88 -13.34 -1.77
CA GLU A 15 -8.89 -12.29 -1.54
C GLU A 15 -8.10 -11.97 -2.82
N ARG A 16 -7.74 -12.99 -3.59
CA ARG A 16 -7.10 -12.81 -4.90
C ARG A 16 -8.00 -12.03 -5.84
N THR A 17 -9.29 -12.36 -5.91
CA THR A 17 -10.26 -11.62 -6.73
C THR A 17 -10.34 -10.14 -6.33
N GLY A 18 -10.32 -9.87 -5.01
CA GLY A 18 -10.26 -8.50 -4.49
C GLY A 18 -8.99 -7.75 -4.92
N LEU A 19 -7.83 -8.40 -4.84
CA LEU A 19 -6.55 -7.80 -5.26
C LEU A 19 -6.52 -7.50 -6.76
N THR A 20 -7.02 -8.42 -7.60
CA THR A 20 -7.13 -8.21 -9.04
C THR A 20 -8.06 -7.04 -9.37
N ALA A 21 -9.19 -6.92 -8.66
CA ALA A 21 -10.11 -5.79 -8.83
C ALA A 21 -9.49 -4.45 -8.41
N LEU A 22 -8.74 -4.44 -7.29
CA LEU A 22 -8.01 -3.26 -6.83
C LEU A 22 -6.96 -2.82 -7.87
N ALA A 23 -6.16 -3.75 -8.39
CA ALA A 23 -5.18 -3.46 -9.44
C ALA A 23 -5.85 -2.86 -10.68
N ALA A 24 -6.97 -3.43 -11.13
CA ALA A 24 -7.72 -2.90 -12.27
C ALA A 24 -8.25 -1.48 -12.01
N GLY A 25 -8.78 -1.21 -10.82
CA GLY A 25 -9.26 0.13 -10.43
C GLY A 25 -8.13 1.15 -10.41
N LEU A 26 -6.98 0.81 -9.80
CA LEU A 26 -5.82 1.69 -9.74
C LEU A 26 -5.25 1.98 -11.13
N ARG A 27 -5.20 0.99 -12.04
CA ARG A 27 -4.79 1.22 -13.45
C ARG A 27 -5.66 2.27 -14.12
N ALA A 28 -6.97 2.21 -13.90
CA ALA A 28 -7.91 3.16 -14.48
C ALA A 28 -7.73 4.58 -13.92
N VAL A 29 -7.35 4.72 -12.65
CA VAL A 29 -7.12 6.03 -12.00
C VAL A 29 -5.74 6.60 -12.35
N ALA A 30 -4.72 5.75 -12.39
CA ALA A 30 -3.33 6.16 -12.60
C ALA A 30 -2.94 6.30 -14.07
N GLU A 31 -3.80 5.85 -15.00
CA GLU A 31 -3.49 5.74 -16.44
C GLU A 31 -2.14 5.03 -16.68
N SER A 32 -1.80 4.09 -15.79
CA SER A 32 -0.51 3.40 -15.73
C SER A 32 -0.72 1.90 -15.60
N ASP A 33 0.24 1.13 -16.11
CA ASP A 33 0.19 -0.32 -16.06
C ASP A 33 0.72 -0.81 -14.71
N LEU A 34 -0.20 -0.93 -13.75
CA LEU A 34 0.10 -1.37 -12.38
C LEU A 34 -0.03 -2.88 -12.24
N THR A 35 0.86 -3.50 -11.48
CA THR A 35 0.79 -4.94 -11.17
C THR A 35 -0.06 -5.20 -9.92
N GLU A 36 -0.31 -6.49 -9.61
CA GLU A 36 -0.91 -6.86 -8.32
C GLU A 36 0.03 -6.56 -7.13
N GLU A 37 1.35 -6.58 -7.33
CA GLU A 37 2.34 -6.14 -6.33
C GLU A 37 2.16 -4.65 -6.03
N ASP A 38 2.04 -3.82 -7.06
CA ASP A 38 1.80 -2.37 -6.89
C ASP A 38 0.48 -2.09 -6.18
N ALA A 39 -0.57 -2.87 -6.49
CA ALA A 39 -1.86 -2.77 -5.83
C ALA A 39 -1.79 -3.18 -4.35
N LEU A 40 -0.97 -4.17 -4.01
CA LEU A 40 -0.74 -4.56 -2.62
C LEU A 40 0.02 -3.47 -1.85
N VAL A 41 1.03 -2.86 -2.47
CA VAL A 41 1.77 -1.72 -1.90
C VAL A 41 0.82 -0.54 -1.67
N ALA A 42 -0.08 -0.26 -2.61
CA ALA A 42 -1.14 0.74 -2.46
C ALA A 42 -2.07 0.46 -1.28
N ALA A 43 -2.52 -0.79 -1.16
CA ALA A 43 -3.39 -1.19 -0.06
C ALA A 43 -2.70 -1.01 1.30
N LEU A 44 -1.39 -1.29 1.38
CA LEU A 44 -0.60 -1.10 2.59
C LEU A 44 -0.48 0.38 2.96
N GLU A 45 -0.19 1.26 2.00
CA GLU A 45 -0.12 2.71 2.22
C GLU A 45 -1.46 3.29 2.70
N LEU A 46 -2.56 2.84 2.10
CA LEU A 46 -3.91 3.20 2.54
C LEU A 46 -4.20 2.70 3.97
N ALA A 47 -3.83 1.45 4.28
CA ALA A 47 -4.03 0.90 5.63
C ALA A 47 -3.27 1.69 6.69
N LEU A 48 -2.01 2.07 6.42
CA LEU A 48 -1.21 2.91 7.32
C LEU A 48 -1.79 4.31 7.47
N THR A 49 -2.31 4.89 6.39
CA THR A 49 -2.98 6.20 6.42
C THR A 49 -4.22 6.15 7.31
N ARG A 50 -5.07 5.13 7.16
CA ARG A 50 -6.25 4.96 8.02
C ARG A 50 -5.87 4.73 9.48
N LEU A 51 -4.81 3.98 9.77
CA LEU A 51 -4.30 3.83 11.13
C LEU A 51 -3.88 5.14 11.78
N ILE A 52 -3.50 6.15 10.99
CA ILE A 52 -3.12 7.49 11.48
C ILE A 52 -4.36 8.39 11.62
N GLU A 53 -5.23 8.37 10.62
CA GLU A 53 -6.33 9.34 10.46
C GLU A 53 -7.63 8.88 11.12
N ASP A 54 -7.98 7.61 10.94
CA ASP A 54 -9.25 7.04 11.39
C ASP A 54 -9.13 6.38 12.77
N PHE A 55 -7.93 5.94 13.15
CA PHE A 55 -7.69 5.20 14.39
C PHE A 55 -6.69 5.92 15.30
N GLU A 56 -6.91 5.88 16.61
CA GLU A 56 -5.94 6.39 17.57
C GLU A 56 -4.96 5.26 17.94
N VAL A 57 -3.72 5.33 17.44
CA VAL A 57 -2.63 4.47 17.91
C VAL A 57 -2.17 4.99 19.28
N PRO A 58 -2.44 4.27 20.40
CA PRO A 58 -2.27 4.82 21.73
C PRO A 58 -0.80 4.88 22.17
N ALA A 59 0.04 3.96 21.66
CA ALA A 59 1.46 3.90 21.96
C ALA A 59 2.24 4.91 21.07
N PRO A 60 2.91 5.92 21.65
CA PRO A 60 3.56 6.99 20.88
C PRO A 60 4.67 6.50 19.94
N ASP A 61 5.44 5.50 20.37
CA ASP A 61 6.50 4.85 19.62
C ASP A 61 5.96 4.09 18.40
N VAL A 62 4.87 3.34 18.59
CA VAL A 62 4.18 2.64 17.49
C VAL A 62 3.59 3.65 16.51
N ARG A 63 3.01 4.74 17.02
CA ARG A 63 2.46 5.82 16.19
C ARG A 63 3.56 6.42 15.30
N GLU A 64 4.71 6.77 15.87
CA GLU A 64 5.86 7.29 15.11
C GLU A 64 6.34 6.29 14.06
N GLN A 65 6.39 5.00 14.41
CA GLN A 65 6.76 3.94 13.46
C GLN A 65 5.79 3.86 12.27
N VAL A 66 4.47 3.96 12.50
CA VAL A 66 3.44 3.96 11.45
C VAL A 66 3.59 5.18 10.54
N HIS A 67 3.81 6.37 11.12
CA HIS A 67 4.06 7.59 10.35
C HIS A 67 5.28 7.45 9.44
N ARG A 68 6.41 7.00 10.00
CA ARG A 68 7.65 6.81 9.24
C ARG A 68 7.46 5.80 8.12
N ALA A 69 6.83 4.66 8.41
CA ALA A 69 6.57 3.62 7.40
C ALA A 69 5.70 4.13 6.24
N ARG A 70 4.64 4.91 6.53
CA ARG A 70 3.80 5.53 5.50
C ARG A 70 4.61 6.50 4.64
N ASP A 71 5.40 7.36 5.27
CA ASP A 71 6.19 8.39 4.58
C ASP A 71 7.27 7.75 3.70
N ASP A 72 7.93 6.71 4.20
CA ASP A 72 8.91 5.93 3.43
C ASP A 72 8.25 5.25 2.23
N LEU A 73 7.08 4.63 2.39
CA LEU A 73 6.33 4.02 1.28
C LEU A 73 5.96 5.05 0.21
N ARG A 74 5.46 6.24 0.61
CA ARG A 74 5.14 7.33 -0.31
C ARG A 74 6.36 7.86 -1.06
N ALA A 75 7.51 7.95 -0.41
CA ALA A 75 8.73 8.48 -1.02
C ALA A 75 9.32 7.54 -2.09
N HIS A 76 9.14 6.23 -1.94
CA HIS A 76 9.67 5.24 -2.87
C HIS A 76 8.71 4.89 -4.01
N TRP A 77 7.45 5.27 -3.89
CA TRP A 77 6.50 5.09 -4.97
C TRP A 77 6.75 6.14 -6.05
N ILE A 78 7.19 5.68 -7.23
CA ILE A 78 7.32 6.53 -8.42
C ILE A 78 5.88 6.88 -8.85
N ARG A 79 5.35 8.01 -8.36
CA ARG A 79 4.07 8.54 -8.84
C ARG A 79 4.19 8.90 -10.32
N GLY A 80 3.79 7.98 -11.17
CA GLY A 80 3.08 8.35 -12.39
C GLY A 80 1.71 8.90 -11.95
N SER A 81 1.64 10.21 -11.70
CA SER A 81 0.44 11.07 -11.69
C SER A 81 -0.80 10.74 -10.83
N ALA A 82 -0.96 9.54 -10.25
CA ALA A 82 -2.08 9.24 -9.36
C ALA A 82 -1.71 9.53 -7.89
N THR A 83 -2.13 10.70 -7.42
CA THR A 83 -2.46 10.88 -6.00
C THR A 83 -3.89 10.41 -5.78
N LEU A 84 -4.08 9.41 -4.92
CA LEU A 84 -5.38 9.15 -4.27
C LEU A 84 -5.71 10.27 -3.28
#